data_AF-A0A6H0XMS5-F1
#
_entry.id   AF-A0A6H0XMS5-F1
#
_cell.length_a   1.000
_cell.length_b   1.000
_cell.length_c   1.000
_cell.angle_alpha   90.00
_cell.angle_beta   90.00
_cell.angle_gamma   90.00
#
_symmetry.space_group_name_H-M   'P 1'
#
loop_
_entity.id
_entity.type
_entity.pdbx_description
1 polymer ?
#
loop_
_entity_poly.entity_id
_entity_poly.type
_entity_poly.pdbx_seq_one_letter_code
_entity_poly.pdbx_strand_id
1 'polypeptide(L)'
;MALNSVCRRAAVRSLQFQQFRGFSTVVDETFSRIAPSGGRPPPPPSVVEGNAVEHAVNARSPRYDWTKDEIREIYETPLMELAFHSATLHRRFHTPSAVQMCTLMNIKTGGCSEDCSYCAQSSRYNTGLKATKMSPVDSVLEAARIAKSNGSTRFCMGAAWRDMRGRKTSLKNVKAMVEGVRAMDMEVCVTLGMIDQNQAEELKEAGLTAYNHNLDTSREHYPSVITTRTYDERLQTLSNVRNAGINVCSGGILGLGEKPEDHVGLIHTMSNLPAHPESFPVNALVPIKGTPLGDDPTKKRISFDAILRTIATARLVMPATIIRIAAGRTTMSEAEQILCFSAGANAVFTGEKMLTTEAVGWSEDKAMFEKYGLRPMKSFERGGYRGSSWSDLKSASSVDASYIEAAVESPRSTEAVA
;
A
#
# COMPACT_ATOMS: atom_id res chain seq x y z
N MET A 1 82.21 19.16 -58.59
CA MET A 1 81.29 19.97 -59.42
C MET A 1 80.93 21.24 -58.66
N ALA A 2 80.31 22.22 -59.31
CA ALA A 2 80.12 23.58 -58.81
C ALA A 2 78.86 23.79 -57.93
N LEU A 3 78.76 24.96 -57.28
CA LEU A 3 77.57 25.83 -57.01
C LEU A 3 76.19 25.13 -56.77
N ASN A 4 75.31 25.47 -55.81
CA ASN A 4 75.10 26.64 -54.92
C ASN A 4 74.12 26.20 -53.76
N SER A 5 73.47 26.96 -52.84
CA SER A 5 73.35 28.40 -52.52
C SER A 5 72.90 28.65 -51.06
N VAL A 6 73.28 29.83 -50.52
CA VAL A 6 72.57 30.80 -49.64
C VAL A 6 71.01 30.59 -49.53
N CYS A 7 70.28 30.78 -48.40
CA CYS A 7 70.45 31.71 -47.26
C CYS A 7 69.87 31.30 -45.87
N ARG A 8 70.32 32.06 -44.85
CA ARG A 8 70.02 32.10 -43.39
C ARG A 8 68.59 32.52 -42.95
N ARG A 9 68.14 32.05 -41.77
CA ARG A 9 67.74 32.81 -40.52
C ARG A 9 66.90 31.91 -39.58
N ALA A 10 67.35 31.60 -38.35
CA ALA A 10 67.20 32.35 -37.07
C ALA A 10 65.77 32.30 -36.47
N ALA A 11 65.50 31.44 -35.47
CA ALA A 11 65.39 31.75 -34.01
C ALA A 11 63.95 32.13 -33.58
N VAL A 12 63.44 32.03 -32.33
CA VAL A 12 64.00 31.93 -30.95
C VAL A 12 63.21 30.92 -30.09
N ARG A 13 63.75 30.55 -28.91
CA ARG A 13 63.15 29.74 -27.81
C ARG A 13 61.73 30.15 -27.37
N SER A 14 61.02 29.19 -26.76
CA SER A 14 60.26 29.41 -25.51
C SER A 14 60.47 28.23 -24.54
N LEU A 15 59.99 28.37 -23.30
CA LEU A 15 60.15 27.45 -22.15
C LEU A 15 58.79 27.33 -21.43
N GLN A 16 58.77 26.62 -20.29
CA GLN A 16 57.73 26.67 -19.24
C GLN A 16 56.46 25.81 -19.48
N PHE A 17 55.78 25.26 -18.45
CA PHE A 17 56.17 24.95 -17.05
C PHE A 17 55.29 23.77 -16.54
N GLN A 18 55.55 23.27 -15.31
CA GLN A 18 54.58 22.45 -14.59
C GLN A 18 53.31 23.25 -14.24
N GLN A 19 52.13 22.65 -14.32
CA GLN A 19 50.88 23.25 -13.82
C GLN A 19 50.40 22.55 -12.54
N PHE A 20 50.30 23.34 -11.47
CA PHE A 20 49.49 23.00 -10.29
C PHE A 20 48.06 23.54 -10.46
N ARG A 21 47.16 23.08 -9.58
CA ARG A 21 45.70 23.26 -9.66
C ARG A 21 45.21 24.71 -9.83
N GLY A 22 44.19 24.88 -10.66
CA GLY A 22 43.17 25.95 -10.51
C GLY A 22 41.86 25.35 -9.98
N PHE A 23 41.09 26.12 -9.21
CA PHE A 23 39.73 25.74 -8.79
C PHE A 23 38.71 25.96 -9.93
N SER A 24 37.50 25.42 -9.73
CA SER A 24 36.38 25.47 -10.68
C SER A 24 36.25 26.81 -11.42
N THR A 25 36.48 26.79 -12.73
CA THR A 25 35.95 27.80 -13.64
C THR A 25 34.43 27.59 -13.74
N VAL A 26 33.66 28.63 -13.44
CA VAL A 26 32.24 28.66 -13.82
C VAL A 26 32.16 28.47 -15.33
N VAL A 27 31.46 27.43 -15.78
CA VAL A 27 31.14 27.28 -17.21
C VAL A 27 30.05 28.29 -17.49
N ASP A 28 30.32 29.22 -18.40
CA ASP A 28 29.37 30.26 -18.82
C ASP A 28 28.33 29.66 -19.78
N GLU A 29 27.54 28.71 -19.27
CA GLU A 29 26.42 28.13 -19.99
C GLU A 29 25.31 29.17 -20.11
N THR A 30 25.31 29.88 -21.24
CA THR A 30 24.19 30.71 -21.68
C THR A 30 22.99 29.83 -22.05
N PHE A 31 22.41 29.16 -21.06
CA PHE A 31 21.10 28.54 -21.18
C PHE A 31 20.09 29.60 -21.63
N SER A 32 19.38 29.29 -22.71
CA SER A 32 18.37 30.15 -23.29
C SER A 32 17.39 30.63 -22.22
N ARG A 33 17.14 31.94 -22.17
CA ARG A 33 16.07 32.50 -21.32
C ARG A 33 14.78 31.73 -21.61
N ILE A 34 14.20 31.11 -20.60
CA ILE A 34 12.88 30.50 -20.70
C ILE A 34 11.93 31.61 -21.12
N ALA A 35 11.39 31.50 -22.34
CA ALA A 35 10.40 32.45 -22.82
C ALA A 35 9.19 32.40 -21.87
N PRO A 36 8.67 33.55 -21.39
CA PRO A 36 7.52 33.54 -20.50
C PRO A 36 6.35 32.91 -21.25
N SER A 37 5.93 31.72 -20.83
CA SER A 37 4.81 31.02 -21.42
C SER A 37 3.54 31.84 -21.17
N GLY A 38 3.04 32.53 -22.19
CA GLY A 38 1.87 33.41 -22.15
C GLY A 38 0.53 32.74 -21.82
N GLY A 39 0.56 31.50 -21.33
CA GLY A 39 -0.59 30.89 -20.69
C GLY A 39 -0.84 31.57 -19.35
N ARG A 40 -2.06 32.07 -19.17
CA ARG A 40 -2.57 32.43 -17.84
C ARG A 40 -2.31 31.24 -16.89
N PRO A 41 -1.78 31.44 -15.68
CA PRO A 41 -1.69 30.35 -14.71
C PRO A 41 -3.09 29.74 -14.52
N PRO A 42 -3.20 28.43 -14.25
CA PRO A 42 -4.49 27.84 -13.94
C PRO A 42 -5.14 28.65 -12.81
N PRO A 43 -6.46 28.90 -12.86
CA PRO A 43 -7.12 29.62 -11.77
C PRO A 43 -6.81 28.90 -10.46
N PRO A 44 -6.59 29.63 -9.35
CA PRO A 44 -6.51 28.97 -8.05
C PRO A 44 -7.77 28.12 -7.87
N PRO A 45 -7.65 26.92 -7.26
CA PRO A 45 -8.81 26.06 -7.06
C PRO A 45 -9.91 26.87 -6.36
N SER A 46 -11.12 26.79 -6.89
CA SER A 46 -12.27 27.44 -6.27
C SER A 46 -12.37 26.91 -4.84
N VAL A 47 -12.24 27.80 -3.85
CA VAL A 47 -12.46 27.47 -2.46
C VAL A 47 -13.93 27.11 -2.33
N VAL A 48 -14.21 25.80 -2.35
CA VAL A 48 -15.48 25.25 -1.89
C VAL A 48 -15.62 25.65 -0.42
N GLU A 49 -16.83 25.97 0.01
CA GLU A 49 -17.14 26.21 1.43
C GLU A 49 -17.16 24.86 2.18
N GLY A 50 -15.98 24.24 2.23
CA GLY A 50 -15.71 22.90 2.72
C GLY A 50 -14.79 22.96 3.93
N ASN A 51 -15.22 22.34 5.02
CA ASN A 51 -14.45 22.20 6.25
C ASN A 51 -13.91 20.76 6.39
N ALA A 52 -13.96 19.93 5.34
CA ALA A 52 -13.50 18.54 5.45
C ALA A 52 -11.99 18.48 5.66
N VAL A 53 -11.22 19.32 4.96
CA VAL A 53 -9.77 19.44 5.14
C VAL A 53 -9.40 19.93 6.54
N GLU A 54 -10.03 21.01 7.02
CA GLU A 54 -9.72 21.58 8.33
C GLU A 54 -10.17 20.64 9.49
N HIS A 55 -11.36 20.04 9.40
CA HIS A 55 -11.80 18.99 10.33
C HIS A 55 -10.85 17.79 10.33
N ALA A 56 -10.40 17.30 9.16
CA ALA A 56 -9.45 16.19 9.08
C ALA A 56 -8.10 16.54 9.73
N VAL A 57 -7.55 17.72 9.41
CA VAL A 57 -6.27 18.20 9.96
C VAL A 57 -6.34 18.38 11.47
N ASN A 58 -7.47 18.81 12.02
CA ASN A 58 -7.64 19.06 13.46
C ASN A 58 -8.19 17.86 14.25
N ALA A 59 -8.60 16.78 13.59
CA ALA A 59 -9.19 15.59 14.18
C ALA A 59 -8.46 15.08 15.43
N ARG A 60 -9.21 14.87 16.52
CA ARG A 60 -8.70 14.34 17.80
C ARG A 60 -9.12 12.89 18.06
N SER A 61 -10.02 12.35 17.25
CA SER A 61 -10.46 10.95 17.21
C SER A 61 -10.70 10.56 15.74
N PRO A 62 -10.85 9.26 15.41
CA PRO A 62 -11.49 8.84 14.16
C PRO A 62 -12.97 9.27 14.12
N ARG A 63 -13.52 9.35 12.91
CA ARG A 63 -14.96 9.37 12.58
C ARG A 63 -15.22 8.37 11.45
N TYR A 64 -16.46 7.91 11.28
CA TYR A 64 -16.81 6.73 10.46
C TYR A 64 -17.94 7.00 9.44
N ASP A 65 -18.25 8.27 9.23
CA ASP A 65 -19.43 8.83 8.56
C ASP A 65 -19.02 9.76 7.40
N TRP A 66 -17.86 9.51 6.81
CA TRP A 66 -17.28 10.33 5.76
C TRP A 66 -18.04 10.20 4.44
N THR A 67 -18.54 11.32 3.90
CA THR A 67 -19.13 11.35 2.55
C THR A 67 -18.06 11.25 1.45
N LYS A 68 -18.47 10.82 0.24
CA LYS A 68 -17.58 10.82 -0.93
C LYS A 68 -17.09 12.23 -1.31
N ASP A 69 -17.88 13.26 -1.00
CA ASP A 69 -17.58 14.64 -1.39
C ASP A 69 -16.58 15.30 -0.43
N GLU A 70 -16.70 15.09 0.89
CA GLU A 70 -15.67 15.45 1.87
C GLU A 70 -14.32 14.77 1.56
N ILE A 71 -14.34 13.49 1.17
CA ILE A 71 -13.10 12.78 0.79
C ILE A 71 -12.56 13.32 -0.54
N ARG A 72 -13.42 13.77 -1.48
CA ARG A 72 -12.96 14.42 -2.72
C ARG A 72 -12.29 15.77 -2.45
N GLU A 73 -12.87 16.61 -1.59
CA GLU A 73 -12.28 17.88 -1.13
C GLU A 73 -10.85 17.67 -0.58
N ILE A 74 -10.68 16.68 0.30
CA ILE A 74 -9.38 16.29 0.84
C ILE A 74 -8.47 15.75 -0.27
N TYR A 75 -8.98 14.89 -1.14
CA TYR A 75 -8.19 14.27 -2.21
C TYR A 75 -7.72 15.28 -3.25
N GLU A 76 -8.48 16.33 -3.56
CA GLU A 76 -8.17 17.35 -4.57
C GLU A 76 -7.28 18.49 -4.05
N THR A 77 -7.13 18.62 -2.73
CA THR A 77 -6.22 19.58 -2.05
C THR A 77 -4.82 19.62 -2.72
N PRO A 78 -4.18 20.79 -2.87
CA PRO A 78 -2.84 20.90 -3.48
C PRO A 78 -1.83 19.92 -2.86
N LEU A 79 -1.10 19.16 -3.69
CA LEU A 79 -0.42 17.93 -3.25
C LEU A 79 0.54 18.13 -2.07
N MET A 80 1.27 19.25 -2.04
CA MET A 80 2.22 19.56 -0.98
C MET A 80 1.53 19.97 0.34
N GLU A 81 0.39 20.66 0.24
CA GLU A 81 -0.45 21.02 1.38
C GLU A 81 -1.13 19.77 1.94
N LEU A 82 -1.69 18.93 1.08
CA LEU A 82 -2.24 17.62 1.42
C LEU A 82 -1.22 16.72 2.13
N ALA A 83 0.01 16.66 1.61
CA ALA A 83 1.11 15.92 2.25
C ALA A 83 1.49 16.52 3.62
N PHE A 84 1.53 17.84 3.77
CA PHE A 84 1.83 18.54 5.03
C PHE A 84 0.72 18.40 6.09
N HIS A 85 -0.54 18.51 5.67
CA HIS A 85 -1.75 18.25 6.46
C HIS A 85 -1.74 16.81 6.99
N SER A 86 -1.50 15.85 6.10
CA SER A 86 -1.37 14.43 6.44
C SER A 86 -0.19 14.14 7.38
N ALA A 87 0.97 14.75 7.13
CA ALA A 87 2.15 14.69 7.98
C ALA A 87 1.89 15.22 9.40
N THR A 88 1.08 16.28 9.51
CA THR A 88 0.67 16.91 10.77
C THR A 88 -0.29 16.02 11.55
N LEU A 89 -1.30 15.43 10.91
CA LEU A 89 -2.21 14.48 11.56
C LEU A 89 -1.49 13.20 11.97
N HIS A 90 -0.60 12.68 11.14
CA HIS A 90 0.20 11.48 11.44
C HIS A 90 0.97 11.61 12.75
N ARG A 91 1.62 12.76 12.99
CA ARG A 91 2.33 13.11 14.22
C ARG A 91 1.46 13.13 15.48
N ARG A 92 0.14 13.23 15.34
CA ARG A 92 -0.82 13.24 16.46
C ARG A 92 -1.30 11.83 16.85
N PHE A 93 -1.28 10.87 15.91
CA PHE A 93 -1.81 9.52 16.12
C PHE A 93 -0.73 8.42 16.19
N HIS A 94 0.47 8.65 15.65
CA HIS A 94 1.56 7.67 15.56
C HIS A 94 2.90 8.29 15.95
N THR A 95 3.87 7.46 16.35
CA THR A 95 5.27 7.88 16.45
C THR A 95 5.85 8.05 15.03
N PRO A 96 6.28 9.25 14.59
CA PRO A 96 6.60 9.51 13.18
C PRO A 96 7.78 8.72 12.62
N SER A 97 8.72 8.31 13.46
CA SER A 97 9.87 7.51 13.08
C SER A 97 9.61 6.00 13.14
N ALA A 98 8.45 5.53 13.62
CA ALA A 98 8.16 4.12 13.78
C ALA A 98 7.50 3.53 12.53
N VAL A 99 8.22 2.70 11.78
CA VAL A 99 7.72 2.02 10.57
C VAL A 99 7.59 0.52 10.83
N GLN A 100 6.40 -0.05 10.62
CA GLN A 100 6.16 -1.48 10.78
C GLN A 100 6.77 -2.29 9.62
N MET A 101 7.72 -3.15 9.95
CA MET A 101 8.39 -4.05 9.01
C MET A 101 7.65 -5.39 8.97
N CYS A 102 7.07 -5.72 7.81
CA CYS A 102 6.35 -6.97 7.58
C CYS A 102 7.09 -7.85 6.57
N THR A 103 7.27 -9.15 6.83
CA THR A 103 7.71 -10.11 5.80
C THR A 103 6.52 -10.97 5.36
N LEU A 104 6.44 -11.31 4.07
CA LEU A 104 5.34 -12.04 3.46
C LEU A 104 5.83 -13.29 2.74
N MET A 105 5.42 -14.47 3.20
CA MET A 105 5.69 -15.74 2.55
C MET A 105 4.49 -16.20 1.71
N ASN A 106 4.74 -16.64 0.47
CA ASN A 106 3.75 -17.37 -0.30
C ASN A 106 3.73 -18.84 0.15
N ILE A 107 2.77 -19.20 1.01
CA ILE A 107 2.65 -20.56 1.56
C ILE A 107 1.96 -21.53 0.59
N LYS A 108 1.34 -21.06 -0.50
CA LYS A 108 0.81 -21.89 -1.61
C LYS A 108 0.75 -21.04 -2.87
N THR A 109 1.61 -21.32 -3.84
CA THR A 109 1.80 -20.51 -5.05
C THR A 109 0.95 -20.99 -6.23
N GLY A 110 0.41 -20.05 -7.02
CA GLY A 110 -0.24 -20.30 -8.32
C GLY A 110 -1.52 -21.14 -8.24
N GLY A 111 -2.16 -21.41 -9.39
CA GLY A 111 -3.34 -22.28 -9.46
C GLY A 111 -4.52 -21.77 -8.61
N CYS A 112 -4.84 -20.48 -8.72
CA CYS A 112 -6.05 -19.87 -8.17
C CYS A 112 -7.13 -19.80 -9.25
N SER A 113 -8.40 -20.11 -8.92
CA SER A 113 -9.53 -20.09 -9.86
C SER A 113 -9.93 -18.69 -10.36
N GLU A 114 -9.52 -17.69 -9.59
CA GLU A 114 -9.93 -16.29 -9.73
C GLU A 114 -9.34 -15.62 -10.97
N ASP A 115 -10.07 -14.66 -11.55
CA ASP A 115 -9.74 -13.97 -12.80
C ASP A 115 -9.16 -12.56 -12.61
N CYS A 116 -8.50 -12.28 -11.48
CA CYS A 116 -8.02 -10.93 -11.19
C CYS A 116 -6.97 -10.50 -12.24
N SER A 117 -7.27 -9.50 -13.06
CA SER A 117 -6.55 -9.17 -14.31
C SER A 117 -5.09 -8.71 -14.17
N TYR A 118 -4.62 -8.50 -12.94
CA TYR A 118 -3.24 -8.18 -12.53
C TYR A 118 -2.49 -9.37 -11.89
N CYS A 119 -3.18 -10.47 -11.57
CA CYS A 119 -2.68 -11.48 -10.64
C CYS A 119 -2.03 -12.67 -11.35
N ALA A 120 -0.71 -12.75 -11.28
CA ALA A 120 0.07 -13.84 -11.87
C ALA A 120 -0.18 -15.23 -11.29
N GLN A 121 -0.97 -15.35 -10.20
CA GLN A 121 -1.34 -16.62 -9.57
C GLN A 121 -2.67 -17.20 -10.09
N SER A 122 -3.39 -16.46 -10.94
CA SER A 122 -4.59 -16.95 -11.63
C SER A 122 -4.27 -18.10 -12.57
N SER A 123 -5.10 -19.15 -12.57
CA SER A 123 -5.05 -20.21 -13.57
C SER A 123 -5.76 -19.85 -14.89
N ARG A 124 -6.22 -18.60 -15.04
CA ARG A 124 -6.78 -18.06 -16.30
C ARG A 124 -5.70 -17.54 -17.25
N TYR A 125 -4.47 -17.35 -16.75
CA TYR A 125 -3.42 -16.56 -17.40
C TYR A 125 -2.10 -17.34 -17.47
N ASN A 126 -1.32 -17.15 -18.55
CA ASN A 126 -0.05 -17.85 -18.75
C ASN A 126 1.14 -16.96 -18.40
N THR A 127 1.41 -16.81 -17.11
CA THR A 127 2.53 -16.01 -16.58
C THR A 127 3.85 -16.76 -16.44
N GLY A 128 3.89 -18.03 -16.84
CA GLY A 128 5.01 -18.94 -16.57
C GLY A 128 5.17 -19.36 -15.09
N LEU A 129 4.31 -18.87 -14.19
CA LEU A 129 4.37 -19.21 -12.76
C LEU A 129 4.01 -20.68 -12.52
N LYS A 130 4.96 -21.45 -11.99
CA LYS A 130 4.73 -22.85 -11.59
C LYS A 130 3.95 -22.89 -10.27
N ALA A 131 2.79 -23.56 -10.28
CA ALA A 131 2.01 -23.77 -9.06
C ALA A 131 2.71 -24.75 -8.10
N THR A 132 2.56 -24.52 -6.80
CA THR A 132 3.16 -25.36 -5.75
C THR A 132 2.10 -25.98 -4.84
N LYS A 133 2.46 -27.08 -4.18
CA LYS A 133 1.74 -27.55 -2.98
C LYS A 133 1.98 -26.55 -1.84
N MET A 134 1.09 -26.58 -0.85
CA MET A 134 1.26 -25.76 0.35
C MET A 134 2.52 -26.16 1.12
N SER A 135 3.29 -25.18 1.60
CA SER A 135 4.54 -25.38 2.33
C SER A 135 4.33 -26.15 3.65
N PRO A 136 5.29 -27.01 4.07
CA PRO A 136 5.27 -27.63 5.40
C PRO A 136 5.34 -26.58 6.51
N VAL A 137 4.71 -26.87 7.67
CA VAL A 137 4.67 -25.96 8.82
C VAL A 137 6.08 -25.51 9.22
N ASP A 138 7.01 -26.44 9.38
CA ASP A 138 8.38 -26.16 9.83
C ASP A 138 9.14 -25.19 8.90
N SER A 139 8.91 -25.29 7.58
CA SER A 139 9.48 -24.38 6.58
C SER A 139 8.93 -22.96 6.70
N VAL A 140 7.65 -22.82 7.06
CA VAL A 140 7.02 -21.51 7.29
C VAL A 140 7.49 -20.91 8.63
N LEU A 141 7.65 -21.74 9.66
CA LEU A 141 8.20 -21.31 10.94
C LEU A 141 9.68 -20.90 10.82
N GLU A 142 10.49 -21.58 10.00
CA GLU A 142 11.87 -21.18 9.76
C GLU A 142 11.96 -19.83 9.02
N ALA A 143 11.14 -19.63 7.99
CA ALA A 143 11.02 -18.33 7.33
C ALA A 143 10.60 -17.20 8.30
N ALA A 144 9.73 -17.51 9.29
CA ALA A 144 9.35 -16.57 10.34
C ALA A 144 10.52 -16.24 11.30
N ARG A 145 11.35 -17.23 11.68
CA ARG A 145 12.56 -16.99 12.48
C ARG A 145 13.54 -16.06 11.76
N ILE A 146 13.77 -16.30 10.46
CA ILE A 146 14.64 -15.46 9.60
C ILE A 146 14.08 -14.04 9.45
N ALA A 147 12.75 -13.89 9.33
CA ALA A 147 12.10 -12.59 9.31
C ALA A 147 12.24 -11.84 10.65
N LYS A 148 12.08 -12.54 11.78
CA LYS A 148 12.25 -11.97 13.13
C LYS A 148 13.67 -11.53 13.41
N SER A 149 14.68 -12.36 13.11
CA SER A 149 16.09 -12.01 13.30
C SER A 149 16.52 -10.83 12.43
N ASN A 150 15.82 -10.59 11.31
CA ASN A 150 16.00 -9.41 10.48
C ASN A 150 15.23 -8.15 10.94
N GLY A 151 14.45 -8.21 12.01
CA GLY A 151 13.73 -7.06 12.59
C GLY A 151 12.29 -6.89 12.13
N SER A 152 11.73 -7.86 11.40
CA SER A 152 10.31 -7.85 11.02
C SER A 152 9.45 -8.18 12.24
N THR A 153 8.39 -7.40 12.48
CA THR A 153 7.52 -7.54 13.65
C THR A 153 6.16 -8.16 13.33
N ARG A 154 5.79 -8.23 12.05
CA ARG A 154 4.64 -8.98 11.54
C ARG A 154 5.08 -9.97 10.46
N PHE A 155 4.67 -11.24 10.60
CA PHE A 155 4.87 -12.26 9.55
C PHE A 155 3.52 -12.57 8.88
N CYS A 156 3.50 -12.49 7.55
CA CYS A 156 2.32 -12.64 6.72
C CYS A 156 2.42 -13.92 5.87
N MET A 157 1.32 -14.65 5.73
CA MET A 157 1.25 -15.89 4.95
C MET A 157 0.15 -15.79 3.89
N GLY A 158 0.52 -15.82 2.60
CA GLY A 158 -0.44 -15.80 1.50
C GLY A 158 -0.62 -17.15 0.83
N ALA A 159 -1.87 -17.50 0.50
CA ALA A 159 -2.20 -18.71 -0.26
C ALA A 159 -3.03 -18.36 -1.49
N ALA A 160 -2.67 -18.93 -2.64
CA ALA A 160 -3.39 -18.78 -3.90
C ALA A 160 -4.68 -19.62 -3.94
N TRP A 161 -5.68 -19.22 -3.15
CA TRP A 161 -7.03 -19.79 -3.12
C TRP A 161 -8.10 -18.70 -3.26
N ARG A 162 -9.26 -19.07 -3.82
CA ARG A 162 -10.48 -18.26 -3.79
C ARG A 162 -11.03 -18.12 -2.38
N ASP A 163 -11.15 -19.25 -1.70
CA ASP A 163 -11.80 -19.42 -0.41
C ASP A 163 -11.26 -20.66 0.32
N MET A 164 -11.67 -20.83 1.59
CA MET A 164 -11.31 -21.98 2.42
C MET A 164 -12.29 -23.16 2.36
N ARG A 165 -13.31 -23.12 1.49
CA ARG A 165 -14.35 -24.17 1.41
C ARG A 165 -13.70 -25.54 1.11
N GLY A 166 -14.06 -26.56 1.89
CA GLY A 166 -13.49 -27.91 1.80
C GLY A 166 -12.03 -28.07 2.27
N ARG A 167 -11.31 -27.00 2.62
CA ARG A 167 -9.85 -27.03 2.88
C ARG A 167 -9.49 -27.32 4.34
N LYS A 168 -10.22 -28.23 5.00
CA LYS A 168 -10.06 -28.54 6.44
C LYS A 168 -8.62 -28.89 6.85
N THR A 169 -7.93 -29.73 6.06
CA THR A 169 -6.52 -30.08 6.32
C THR A 169 -5.57 -28.88 6.15
N SER A 170 -5.84 -27.99 5.19
CA SER A 170 -5.06 -26.76 5.03
C SER A 170 -5.31 -25.79 6.18
N LEU A 171 -6.56 -25.65 6.64
CA LEU A 171 -6.89 -24.82 7.81
C LEU A 171 -6.17 -25.30 9.06
N LYS A 172 -6.19 -26.60 9.35
CA LYS A 172 -5.42 -27.20 10.47
C LYS A 172 -3.93 -26.85 10.39
N ASN A 173 -3.31 -26.97 9.22
CA ASN A 173 -1.90 -26.66 9.04
C ASN A 173 -1.62 -25.15 9.17
N VAL A 174 -2.52 -24.29 8.69
CA VAL A 174 -2.41 -22.83 8.88
C VAL A 174 -2.59 -22.44 10.34
N LYS A 175 -3.49 -23.08 11.10
CA LYS A 175 -3.60 -22.88 12.56
C LYS A 175 -2.27 -23.19 13.26
N ALA A 176 -1.65 -24.33 12.95
CA ALA A 176 -0.31 -24.67 13.47
C ALA A 176 0.80 -23.68 13.05
N MET A 177 0.75 -23.13 11.84
CA MET A 177 1.67 -22.05 11.42
C MET A 177 1.42 -20.76 12.22
N VAL A 178 0.16 -20.38 12.42
CA VAL A 178 -0.24 -19.21 13.20
C VAL A 178 0.22 -19.36 14.65
N GLU A 179 -0.12 -20.46 15.32
CA GLU A 179 0.31 -20.82 16.67
C GLU A 179 1.84 -20.74 16.82
N GLY A 180 2.59 -21.35 15.89
CA GLY A 180 4.05 -21.35 15.92
C GLY A 180 4.67 -19.96 15.73
N VAL A 181 4.09 -19.08 14.90
CA VAL A 181 4.53 -17.69 14.77
C VAL A 181 4.13 -16.85 15.99
N ARG A 182 2.96 -17.10 16.60
CA ARG A 182 2.55 -16.46 17.86
C ARG A 182 3.50 -16.78 19.01
N ALA A 183 3.98 -18.02 19.10
CA ALA A 183 5.01 -18.41 20.06
C ALA A 183 6.36 -17.69 19.86
N MET A 184 6.58 -17.05 18.71
CA MET A 184 7.75 -16.20 18.45
C MET A 184 7.54 -14.72 18.84
N ASP A 185 6.46 -14.36 19.54
CA ASP A 185 6.15 -12.97 19.92
C ASP A 185 5.96 -12.01 18.71
N MET A 186 5.67 -12.55 17.53
CA MET A 186 5.39 -11.79 16.31
C MET A 186 3.89 -11.57 16.13
N GLU A 187 3.50 -10.42 15.58
CA GLU A 187 2.21 -10.34 14.90
C GLU A 187 2.16 -11.33 13.73
N VAL A 188 0.99 -11.92 13.49
CA VAL A 188 0.80 -12.91 12.43
C VAL A 188 -0.44 -12.59 11.60
N CYS A 189 -0.29 -12.69 10.28
CA CYS A 189 -1.33 -12.35 9.32
C CYS A 189 -1.46 -13.44 8.25
N VAL A 190 -2.67 -13.66 7.74
CA VAL A 190 -2.92 -14.57 6.62
C VAL A 190 -3.77 -13.91 5.54
N THR A 191 -3.62 -14.37 4.30
CA THR A 191 -4.56 -14.10 3.19
C THR A 191 -4.86 -15.40 2.47
N LEU A 192 -6.03 -15.99 2.78
CA LEU A 192 -6.45 -17.32 2.32
C LEU A 192 -7.63 -17.26 1.33
N GLY A 193 -8.01 -16.05 0.89
CA GLY A 193 -9.22 -15.80 0.11
C GLY A 193 -10.40 -15.36 0.99
N MET A 194 -11.61 -15.75 0.61
CA MET A 194 -12.84 -15.58 1.40
C MET A 194 -12.97 -16.68 2.47
N ILE A 195 -13.48 -16.31 3.65
CA ILE A 195 -13.71 -17.22 4.78
C ILE A 195 -15.08 -17.00 5.42
N ASP A 196 -15.67 -18.05 5.98
CA ASP A 196 -16.87 -17.96 6.81
C ASP A 196 -16.56 -17.58 8.28
N GLN A 197 -17.61 -17.36 9.08
CA GLN A 197 -17.50 -16.95 10.48
C GLN A 197 -16.72 -17.97 11.32
N ASN A 198 -17.06 -19.26 11.20
CA ASN A 198 -16.41 -20.35 11.93
C ASN A 198 -14.92 -20.44 11.59
N GLN A 199 -14.53 -20.25 10.32
CA GLN A 199 -13.13 -20.19 9.90
C GLN A 199 -12.39 -18.98 10.47
N ALA A 200 -13.06 -17.84 10.63
CA ALA A 200 -12.47 -16.67 11.28
C ALA A 200 -12.27 -16.92 12.79
N GLU A 201 -13.24 -17.53 13.46
CA GLU A 201 -13.14 -17.94 14.87
C GLU A 201 -12.03 -18.99 15.08
N GLU A 202 -11.98 -20.02 14.26
CA GLU A 202 -10.93 -21.04 14.28
C GLU A 202 -9.51 -20.45 14.12
N LEU A 203 -9.36 -19.38 13.31
CA LEU A 203 -8.09 -18.67 13.15
C LEU A 203 -7.80 -17.74 14.34
N LYS A 204 -8.84 -17.13 14.94
CA LYS A 204 -8.71 -16.31 16.16
C LYS A 204 -8.23 -17.14 17.34
N GLU A 205 -8.75 -18.35 17.52
CA GLU A 205 -8.34 -19.32 18.56
C GLU A 205 -6.85 -19.68 18.46
N ALA A 206 -6.37 -19.96 17.23
CA ALA A 206 -4.95 -20.17 16.95
C ALA A 206 -4.07 -18.92 17.22
N GLY A 207 -4.70 -17.77 17.47
CA GLY A 207 -4.07 -16.51 17.85
C GLY A 207 -3.84 -15.53 16.69
N LEU A 208 -4.51 -15.70 15.53
CA LEU A 208 -4.33 -14.83 14.37
C LEU A 208 -4.54 -13.35 14.74
N THR A 209 -3.55 -12.49 14.50
CA THR A 209 -3.64 -11.07 14.87
C THR A 209 -4.30 -10.23 13.79
N ALA A 210 -4.12 -10.56 12.51
CA ALA A 210 -4.73 -9.85 11.39
C ALA A 210 -5.13 -10.79 10.23
N TYR A 211 -6.14 -10.42 9.46
CA TYR A 211 -6.49 -11.10 8.21
C TYR A 211 -6.44 -10.09 7.06
N ASN A 212 -5.70 -10.43 6.00
CA ASN A 212 -5.55 -9.58 4.82
C ASN A 212 -6.60 -9.96 3.76
N HIS A 213 -7.52 -9.03 3.50
CA HIS A 213 -8.53 -9.18 2.46
C HIS A 213 -8.87 -7.80 1.88
N ASN A 214 -8.13 -7.37 0.86
CA ASN A 214 -8.34 -6.11 0.12
C ASN A 214 -9.78 -5.94 -0.42
N LEU A 215 -10.09 -4.73 -0.89
CA LEU A 215 -11.17 -4.48 -1.87
C LEU A 215 -10.61 -4.20 -3.28
N ASP A 216 -9.30 -4.00 -3.40
CA ASP A 216 -8.51 -3.79 -4.62
C ASP A 216 -8.79 -2.45 -5.34
N THR A 217 -10.05 -2.01 -5.47
CA THR A 217 -10.44 -0.70 -6.04
C THR A 217 -11.83 -0.25 -5.52
N SER A 218 -12.45 0.76 -6.14
CA SER A 218 -13.83 1.19 -5.87
C SER A 218 -14.85 0.07 -6.15
N ARG A 219 -16.09 0.21 -5.67
CA ARG A 219 -17.17 -0.73 -6.01
C ARG A 219 -17.50 -0.67 -7.51
N GLU A 220 -17.38 0.52 -8.07
CA GLU A 220 -17.75 0.90 -9.43
C GLU A 220 -16.76 0.38 -10.48
N HIS A 221 -15.45 0.40 -10.19
CA HIS A 221 -14.40 -0.10 -11.09
C HIS A 221 -14.10 -1.59 -10.90
N TYR A 222 -14.54 -2.20 -9.80
CA TYR A 222 -14.25 -3.61 -9.48
C TYR A 222 -14.59 -4.61 -10.61
N PRO A 223 -15.76 -4.53 -11.31
CA PRO A 223 -16.13 -5.48 -12.34
C PRO A 223 -15.24 -5.47 -13.60
N SER A 224 -14.51 -4.38 -13.86
CA SER A 224 -13.52 -4.32 -14.95
C SER A 224 -12.17 -4.98 -14.61
N VAL A 225 -11.99 -5.44 -13.37
CA VAL A 225 -10.73 -6.03 -12.89
C VAL A 225 -10.90 -7.50 -12.48
N ILE A 226 -12.04 -7.85 -11.88
CA ILE A 226 -12.35 -9.17 -11.30
C ILE A 226 -13.83 -9.50 -11.53
N THR A 227 -14.16 -10.69 -12.04
CA THR A 227 -15.54 -11.15 -12.23
C THR A 227 -15.88 -12.45 -11.47
N THR A 228 -14.90 -13.23 -11.01
CA THR A 228 -15.13 -14.52 -10.31
C THR A 228 -15.66 -14.41 -8.86
N ARG A 229 -15.80 -13.18 -8.36
CA ARG A 229 -16.36 -12.85 -7.05
C ARG A 229 -16.92 -11.44 -7.07
N THR A 230 -17.94 -11.19 -6.27
CA THR A 230 -18.57 -9.88 -6.08
C THR A 230 -17.74 -8.99 -5.13
N TYR A 231 -18.07 -7.69 -5.07
CA TYR A 231 -17.54 -6.78 -4.05
C TYR A 231 -18.05 -7.13 -2.64
N ASP A 232 -19.32 -7.53 -2.55
CA ASP A 232 -20.01 -7.80 -1.27
C ASP A 232 -19.57 -9.11 -0.60
N GLU A 233 -19.18 -10.15 -1.35
CA GLU A 233 -18.50 -11.33 -0.78
C GLU A 233 -17.23 -10.93 0.03
N ARG A 234 -16.58 -9.83 -0.35
CA ARG A 234 -15.38 -9.33 0.33
C ARG A 234 -15.73 -8.52 1.56
N LEU A 235 -16.74 -7.65 1.47
CA LEU A 235 -17.28 -6.94 2.64
C LEU A 235 -17.82 -7.93 3.68
N GLN A 236 -18.47 -9.02 3.25
CA GLN A 236 -18.88 -10.11 4.13
C GLN A 236 -17.68 -10.82 4.77
N THR A 237 -16.61 -11.09 4.01
CA THR A 237 -15.37 -11.65 4.58
C THR A 237 -14.76 -10.69 5.62
N LEU A 238 -14.76 -9.38 5.36
CA LEU A 238 -14.33 -8.36 6.32
C LEU A 238 -15.23 -8.26 7.55
N SER A 239 -16.53 -8.52 7.40
CA SER A 239 -17.47 -8.66 8.51
C SER A 239 -17.12 -9.86 9.37
N ASN A 240 -16.95 -11.05 8.78
CA ASN A 240 -16.60 -12.29 9.48
C ASN A 240 -15.28 -12.16 10.28
N VAL A 241 -14.24 -11.61 9.63
CA VAL A 241 -12.94 -11.30 10.26
C VAL A 241 -13.08 -10.39 11.48
N ARG A 242 -13.86 -9.30 11.34
CA ARG A 242 -14.11 -8.34 12.41
C ARG A 242 -14.92 -8.96 13.55
N ASN A 243 -15.95 -9.75 13.23
CA ASN A 243 -16.82 -10.43 14.18
C ASN A 243 -16.06 -11.45 15.06
N ALA A 244 -15.08 -12.15 14.48
CA ALA A 244 -14.14 -13.00 15.23
C ALA A 244 -13.07 -12.19 16.01
N GLY A 245 -13.12 -10.86 16.02
CA GLY A 245 -12.16 -10.01 16.73
C GLY A 245 -10.74 -10.06 16.16
N ILE A 246 -10.58 -10.36 14.87
CA ILE A 246 -9.29 -10.30 14.15
C ILE A 246 -9.16 -8.91 13.51
N ASN A 247 -7.94 -8.36 13.49
CA ASN A 247 -7.71 -7.06 12.84
C ASN A 247 -7.86 -7.15 11.31
N VAL A 248 -8.61 -6.23 10.72
CA VAL A 248 -8.75 -6.14 9.26
C VAL A 248 -7.50 -5.48 8.65
N CYS A 249 -6.84 -6.18 7.74
CA CYS A 249 -5.88 -5.60 6.79
C CYS A 249 -6.56 -5.54 5.42
N SER A 250 -6.90 -4.35 4.92
CA SER A 250 -7.64 -4.20 3.66
C SER A 250 -7.31 -2.87 3.00
N GLY A 251 -6.96 -2.92 1.71
CA GLY A 251 -6.61 -1.76 0.90
C GLY A 251 -6.84 -2.03 -0.58
N GLY A 252 -6.02 -1.40 -1.44
CA GLY A 252 -6.20 -1.41 -2.89
C GLY A 252 -4.91 -1.43 -3.71
N ILE A 253 -5.06 -1.43 -5.02
CA ILE A 253 -4.00 -1.41 -6.03
C ILE A 253 -4.28 -0.24 -6.98
N LEU A 254 -3.31 0.64 -7.15
CA LEU A 254 -3.37 1.79 -8.05
C LEU A 254 -2.66 1.48 -9.38
N GLY A 255 -3.23 1.92 -10.51
CA GLY A 255 -2.75 1.65 -11.87
C GLY A 255 -3.45 0.49 -12.59
N LEU A 256 -4.57 -0.01 -12.06
CA LEU A 256 -5.42 -1.01 -12.73
C LEU A 256 -6.12 -0.43 -13.98
N GLY A 257 -6.38 0.88 -13.99
CA GLY A 257 -7.17 1.60 -14.99
C GLY A 257 -8.34 2.39 -14.40
N GLU A 258 -8.40 2.44 -13.08
CA GLU A 258 -9.28 3.25 -12.26
C GLU A 258 -8.97 4.75 -12.41
N LYS A 259 -9.91 5.59 -11.97
CA LYS A 259 -9.83 7.05 -12.00
C LYS A 259 -9.55 7.62 -10.60
N PRO A 260 -9.20 8.93 -10.48
CA PRO A 260 -9.12 9.61 -9.18
C PRO A 260 -10.37 9.42 -8.30
N GLU A 261 -11.56 9.43 -8.89
CA GLU A 261 -12.83 9.19 -8.19
C GLU A 261 -12.94 7.77 -7.60
N ASP A 262 -12.25 6.78 -8.17
CA ASP A 262 -12.21 5.41 -7.66
C ASP A 262 -11.29 5.28 -6.44
N HIS A 263 -10.23 6.10 -6.35
CA HIS A 263 -9.40 6.19 -5.15
C HIS A 263 -10.22 6.76 -3.97
N VAL A 264 -11.01 7.81 -4.25
CA VAL A 264 -11.99 8.38 -3.31
C VAL A 264 -13.03 7.32 -2.91
N GLY A 265 -13.57 6.56 -3.88
CA GLY A 265 -14.51 5.47 -3.63
C GLY A 265 -13.95 4.35 -2.73
N LEU A 266 -12.72 3.91 -2.97
CA LEU A 266 -12.03 2.92 -2.14
C LEU A 266 -11.82 3.44 -0.71
N ILE A 267 -11.32 4.67 -0.54
CA ILE A 267 -11.09 5.27 0.78
C ILE A 267 -12.42 5.43 1.54
N HIS A 268 -13.46 5.91 0.86
CA HIS A 268 -14.83 6.03 1.40
C HIS A 268 -15.39 4.69 1.91
N THR A 269 -15.23 3.61 1.15
CA THR A 269 -15.69 2.29 1.62
C THR A 269 -14.91 1.81 2.85
N MET A 270 -13.59 2.06 2.94
CA MET A 270 -12.80 1.67 4.12
C MET A 270 -13.11 2.51 5.36
N SER A 271 -13.43 3.79 5.18
CA SER A 271 -13.73 4.71 6.28
C SER A 271 -15.13 4.51 6.86
N ASN A 272 -16.10 4.14 6.02
CA ASN A 272 -17.47 3.85 6.43
C ASN A 272 -17.69 2.38 6.85
N LEU A 273 -16.63 1.60 7.11
CA LEU A 273 -16.77 0.30 7.78
C LEU A 273 -17.05 0.52 9.29
N PRO A 274 -17.80 -0.38 9.97
CA PRO A 274 -18.10 -0.27 11.41
C PRO A 274 -16.89 -0.15 12.35
N ALA A 275 -15.69 -0.45 11.83
CA ALA A 275 -14.45 0.13 12.31
C ALA A 275 -13.46 0.17 11.12
N HIS A 276 -12.67 1.23 11.02
CA HIS A 276 -11.58 1.37 10.04
C HIS A 276 -10.67 0.12 10.00
N PRO A 277 -10.06 -0.21 8.84
CA PRO A 277 -9.03 -1.24 8.79
C PRO A 277 -7.87 -0.89 9.74
N GLU A 278 -7.30 -1.91 10.38
CA GLU A 278 -6.08 -1.78 11.18
C GLU A 278 -4.90 -1.44 10.28
N SER A 279 -4.86 -2.01 9.07
CA SER A 279 -3.85 -1.74 8.07
C SER A 279 -4.48 -1.54 6.70
N PHE A 280 -4.21 -0.40 6.07
CA PHE A 280 -4.59 -0.07 4.70
C PHE A 280 -3.35 -0.13 3.80
N PRO A 281 -3.10 -1.26 3.12
CA PRO A 281 -2.03 -1.38 2.13
C PRO A 281 -2.38 -0.61 0.85
N VAL A 282 -1.54 0.35 0.50
CA VAL A 282 -1.50 0.98 -0.82
C VAL A 282 -0.48 0.21 -1.66
N ASN A 283 -0.97 -0.46 -2.70
CA ASN A 283 -0.14 -1.14 -3.69
C ASN A 283 -0.13 -0.29 -4.97
N ALA A 284 0.98 -0.27 -5.70
CA ALA A 284 0.98 0.09 -7.11
C ALA A 284 0.98 -1.19 -7.96
N LEU A 285 0.33 -1.15 -9.13
CA LEU A 285 0.36 -2.25 -10.09
C LEU A 285 1.80 -2.55 -10.50
N VAL A 286 2.22 -3.79 -10.29
CA VAL A 286 3.40 -4.38 -10.94
C VAL A 286 2.90 -5.10 -12.19
N PRO A 287 3.19 -4.61 -13.41
CA PRO A 287 2.79 -5.30 -14.64
C PRO A 287 3.52 -6.64 -14.74
N ILE A 288 2.78 -7.75 -14.88
CA ILE A 288 3.35 -9.10 -15.02
C ILE A 288 2.91 -9.70 -16.34
N LYS A 289 3.90 -10.02 -17.19
CA LYS A 289 3.70 -10.61 -18.51
C LYS A 289 2.80 -11.85 -18.45
N GLY A 290 1.88 -11.97 -19.41
CA GLY A 290 0.87 -13.02 -19.48
C GLY A 290 -0.42 -12.71 -18.71
N THR A 291 -0.49 -11.61 -17.96
CA THR A 291 -1.75 -11.10 -17.36
C THR A 291 -2.34 -9.99 -18.23
N PRO A 292 -3.68 -9.84 -18.29
CA PRO A 292 -4.31 -8.81 -19.12
C PRO A 292 -3.80 -7.38 -18.86
N LEU A 293 -3.60 -6.99 -17.59
CA LEU A 293 -3.05 -5.67 -17.24
C LEU A 293 -1.51 -5.58 -17.37
N GLY A 294 -0.82 -6.71 -17.50
CA GLY A 294 0.62 -6.76 -17.73
C GLY A 294 1.03 -6.73 -19.20
N ASP A 295 0.15 -7.19 -20.09
CA ASP A 295 0.38 -7.24 -21.54
C ASP A 295 -0.35 -6.11 -22.32
N ASP A 296 -1.20 -5.31 -21.66
CA ASP A 296 -1.91 -4.16 -22.26
C ASP A 296 -0.94 -2.99 -22.54
N PRO A 297 -0.64 -2.65 -23.82
CA PRO A 297 0.33 -1.63 -24.18
C PRO A 297 -0.18 -0.19 -23.94
N THR A 298 -1.46 -0.01 -23.61
CA THR A 298 -2.05 1.30 -23.29
C THR A 298 -1.84 1.69 -21.82
N LYS A 299 -1.62 0.70 -20.94
CA LYS A 299 -1.42 0.93 -19.50
C LYS A 299 -0.06 1.59 -19.26
N LYS A 300 -0.09 2.71 -18.53
CA LYS A 300 1.10 3.33 -17.94
C LYS A 300 1.17 2.92 -16.47
N ARG A 301 2.37 2.93 -15.90
CA ARG A 301 2.52 2.86 -14.43
C ARG A 301 1.76 4.03 -13.82
N ILE A 302 1.11 3.79 -12.68
CA ILE A 302 0.52 4.87 -11.88
C ILE A 302 1.60 5.90 -11.53
N SER A 303 1.25 7.18 -11.62
CA SER A 303 2.19 8.26 -11.30
C SER A 303 2.37 8.41 -9.79
N PHE A 304 3.56 8.82 -9.37
CA PHE A 304 3.90 8.91 -7.95
C PHE A 304 3.02 9.93 -7.18
N ASP A 305 2.59 11.01 -7.82
CA ASP A 305 1.69 11.99 -7.21
C ASP A 305 0.34 11.36 -6.82
N ALA A 306 -0.18 10.41 -7.62
CA ALA A 306 -1.41 9.69 -7.30
C ALA A 306 -1.22 8.70 -6.14
N ILE A 307 -0.04 8.06 -6.03
CA ILE A 307 0.33 7.23 -4.86
C ILE A 307 0.38 8.10 -3.59
N LEU A 308 1.10 9.23 -3.65
CA LEU A 308 1.29 10.14 -2.53
C LEU A 308 -0.04 10.77 -2.08
N ARG A 309 -0.86 11.22 -3.03
CA ARG A 309 -2.23 11.76 -2.81
C ARG A 309 -3.14 10.74 -2.13
N THR A 310 -3.10 9.48 -2.58
CA THR A 310 -3.88 8.39 -1.97
C THR A 310 -3.41 8.08 -0.55
N ILE A 311 -2.10 8.02 -0.31
CA ILE A 311 -1.52 7.80 1.03
C ILE A 311 -1.91 8.93 1.99
N ALA A 312 -1.79 10.19 1.55
CA ALA A 312 -2.10 11.36 2.36
C ALA A 312 -3.60 11.49 2.67
N THR A 313 -4.46 11.26 1.67
CA THR A 313 -5.93 11.23 1.85
C THR A 313 -6.32 10.11 2.82
N ALA A 314 -5.80 8.90 2.63
CA ALA A 314 -6.11 7.76 3.50
C ALA A 314 -5.63 7.99 4.96
N ARG A 315 -4.51 8.68 5.16
CA ARG A 315 -4.04 9.10 6.49
C ARG A 315 -4.94 10.16 7.12
N LEU A 316 -5.40 11.15 6.37
CA LEU A 316 -6.33 12.19 6.85
C LEU A 316 -7.70 11.61 7.24
N VAL A 317 -8.26 10.74 6.40
CA VAL A 317 -9.57 10.11 6.62
C VAL A 317 -9.52 9.02 7.70
N MET A 318 -8.43 8.23 7.77
CA MET A 318 -8.26 7.12 8.70
C MET A 318 -7.06 7.34 9.66
N PRO A 319 -7.14 8.31 10.61
CA PRO A 319 -6.00 8.73 11.42
C PRO A 319 -5.29 7.62 12.20
N ALA A 320 -6.03 6.65 12.76
CA ALA A 320 -5.47 5.57 13.58
C ALA A 320 -4.97 4.33 12.79
N THR A 321 -5.20 4.27 11.48
CA THR A 321 -4.85 3.13 10.61
C THR A 321 -3.36 3.14 10.26
N ILE A 322 -2.74 1.95 10.12
CA ILE A 322 -1.40 1.82 9.55
C ILE A 322 -1.51 1.90 8.02
N ILE A 323 -0.87 2.89 7.40
CA ILE A 323 -0.85 3.03 5.95
C ILE A 323 0.44 2.35 5.45
N ARG A 324 0.31 1.23 4.72
CA ARG A 324 1.45 0.41 4.28
C ARG A 324 1.78 0.68 2.82
N ILE A 325 3.03 1.03 2.52
CA ILE A 325 3.57 0.97 1.15
C ILE A 325 3.83 -0.51 0.85
N ALA A 326 3.04 -1.09 -0.05
CA ALA A 326 2.98 -2.55 -0.25
C ALA A 326 3.61 -2.96 -1.59
N ALA A 327 2.89 -3.65 -2.48
CA ALA A 327 3.44 -4.04 -3.78
C ALA A 327 3.73 -2.80 -4.65
N GLY A 328 4.72 -2.91 -5.55
CA GLY A 328 5.21 -1.80 -6.37
C GLY A 328 6.23 -0.89 -5.68
N ARG A 329 6.51 -1.07 -4.39
CA ARG A 329 7.56 -0.30 -3.66
C ARG A 329 8.93 -0.34 -4.34
N THR A 330 9.30 -1.46 -4.96
CA THR A 330 10.55 -1.65 -5.71
C THR A 330 10.65 -0.83 -7.01
N THR A 331 9.58 -0.15 -7.44
CA THR A 331 9.63 0.83 -8.54
C THR A 331 9.66 2.29 -8.09
N MET A 332 9.75 2.55 -6.77
CA MET A 332 9.87 3.88 -6.18
C MET A 332 11.32 4.15 -5.79
N SER A 333 11.85 5.32 -6.15
CA SER A 333 13.13 5.80 -5.65
C SER A 333 13.11 6.00 -4.13
N GLU A 334 14.30 6.06 -3.51
CA GLU A 334 14.44 6.35 -2.09
C GLU A 334 13.70 7.63 -1.68
N ALA A 335 13.85 8.71 -2.46
CA ALA A 335 13.21 10.01 -2.17
C ALA A 335 11.67 9.93 -2.19
N GLU A 336 11.09 9.18 -3.14
CA GLU A 336 9.65 8.94 -3.21
C GLU A 336 9.13 8.17 -1.98
N GLN A 337 9.89 7.15 -1.52
CA GLN A 337 9.55 6.38 -0.32
C GLN A 337 9.64 7.26 0.95
N ILE A 338 10.69 8.07 1.10
CA ILE A 338 10.85 9.01 2.22
C ILE A 338 9.74 10.09 2.22
N LEU A 339 9.30 10.56 1.06
CA LEU A 339 8.18 11.50 0.97
C LEU A 339 6.84 10.84 1.36
N CYS A 340 6.60 9.57 0.99
CA CYS A 340 5.45 8.81 1.48
C CYS A 340 5.48 8.60 3.00
N PHE A 341 6.64 8.27 3.61
CA PHE A 341 6.75 8.20 5.08
C PHE A 341 6.52 9.56 5.74
N SER A 342 7.08 10.63 5.16
CA SER A 342 6.90 12.01 5.65
C SER A 342 5.42 12.42 5.66
N ALA A 343 4.67 12.05 4.61
CA ALA A 343 3.23 12.22 4.48
C ALA A 343 2.39 11.22 5.30
N GLY A 344 3.02 10.33 6.09
CA GLY A 344 2.33 9.52 7.10
C GLY A 344 2.04 8.06 6.72
N ALA A 345 2.67 7.52 5.67
CA ALA A 345 2.84 6.07 5.55
C ALA A 345 3.74 5.56 6.69
N ASN A 346 3.43 4.41 7.28
CA ASN A 346 4.15 3.89 8.45
C ASN A 346 4.25 2.36 8.52
N ALA A 347 4.21 1.69 7.36
CA ALA A 347 4.57 0.30 7.23
C ALA A 347 5.12 -0.03 5.84
N VAL A 348 5.89 -1.11 5.74
CA VAL A 348 6.39 -1.68 4.48
C VAL A 348 6.33 -3.20 4.49
N PHE A 349 6.37 -3.80 3.30
CA PHE A 349 6.91 -5.15 3.14
C PHE A 349 8.42 -5.12 2.97
N THR A 350 9.11 -6.08 3.59
CA THR A 350 10.57 -6.22 3.66
C THR A 350 11.00 -7.68 3.54
N GLY A 351 12.12 -7.93 2.86
CA GLY A 351 12.73 -9.25 2.67
C GLY A 351 13.17 -9.49 1.23
N GLU A 352 13.45 -10.74 0.88
CA GLU A 352 13.86 -11.08 -0.49
C GLU A 352 12.70 -10.92 -1.49
N LYS A 353 11.49 -11.40 -1.13
CA LYS A 353 10.33 -11.49 -2.04
C LYS A 353 9.01 -11.24 -1.32
N MET A 354 8.02 -10.82 -2.10
CA MET A 354 6.59 -10.88 -1.74
C MET A 354 5.99 -12.20 -2.28
N LEU A 355 4.75 -12.19 -2.77
CA LEU A 355 4.07 -13.42 -3.23
C LEU A 355 4.67 -14.01 -4.51
N THR A 356 4.96 -13.16 -5.50
CA THR A 356 5.46 -13.57 -6.84
C THR A 356 6.42 -12.55 -7.45
N THR A 357 6.80 -11.54 -6.68
CA THR A 357 7.59 -10.37 -7.10
C THR A 357 8.67 -10.08 -6.06
N GLU A 358 9.75 -9.43 -6.50
CA GLU A 358 10.83 -8.95 -5.64
C GLU A 358 10.29 -8.01 -4.54
N ALA A 359 10.91 -8.04 -3.36
CA ALA A 359 10.69 -7.06 -2.30
C ALA A 359 11.93 -6.16 -2.14
N VAL A 360 11.84 -5.11 -1.32
CA VAL A 360 13.02 -4.35 -0.88
C VAL A 360 13.69 -5.14 0.25
N GLY A 361 15.01 -5.33 0.15
CA GLY A 361 15.77 -6.21 1.04
C GLY A 361 15.91 -5.65 2.45
N TRP A 362 15.96 -6.54 3.46
CA TRP A 362 16.11 -6.14 4.88
C TRP A 362 17.31 -5.22 5.14
N SER A 363 18.43 -5.40 4.43
CA SER A 363 19.64 -4.58 4.58
C SER A 363 19.49 -3.18 3.97
N GLU A 364 18.76 -3.07 2.87
CA GLU A 364 18.45 -1.80 2.20
C GLU A 364 17.47 -0.98 3.06
N ASP A 365 16.45 -1.64 3.62
CA ASP A 365 15.52 -1.04 4.58
C ASP A 365 16.23 -0.53 5.85
N LYS A 366 17.15 -1.32 6.41
CA LYS A 366 17.94 -0.91 7.59
C LYS A 366 18.79 0.32 7.28
N ALA A 367 19.52 0.32 6.16
CA ALA A 367 20.36 1.44 5.75
C ALA A 367 19.54 2.72 5.47
N MET A 368 18.39 2.58 4.81
CA MET A 368 17.44 3.69 4.60
C MET A 368 16.90 4.22 5.94
N PHE A 369 16.52 3.34 6.86
CA PHE A 369 15.95 3.76 8.14
C PHE A 369 16.99 4.49 9.01
N GLU A 370 18.21 3.95 9.11
CA GLU A 370 19.34 4.59 9.80
C GLU A 370 19.65 5.97 9.24
N LYS A 371 19.77 6.08 7.91
CA LYS A 371 20.06 7.33 7.19
C LYS A 371 19.03 8.44 7.43
N TYR A 372 17.75 8.10 7.60
CA TYR A 372 16.65 9.06 7.74
C TYR A 372 16.07 9.15 9.17
N GLY A 373 16.70 8.51 10.16
CA GLY A 373 16.25 8.53 11.56
C GLY A 373 14.93 7.80 11.81
N LEU A 374 14.57 6.87 10.93
CA LEU A 374 13.45 5.94 11.11
C LEU A 374 13.91 4.74 11.94
N ARG A 375 12.96 4.01 12.51
CA ARG A 375 13.20 2.77 13.25
C ARG A 375 12.11 1.73 12.96
N PRO A 376 12.43 0.43 13.11
CA PRO A 376 11.40 -0.59 13.23
C PRO A 376 10.41 -0.25 14.36
N MET A 377 9.13 -0.36 14.06
CA MET A 377 8.03 -0.38 15.03
C MET A 377 8.04 -1.74 15.76
N LYS A 378 8.02 -1.74 17.10
CA LYS A 378 8.08 -2.97 17.90
C LYS A 378 6.82 -3.83 17.69
N SER A 379 6.92 -5.12 18.02
CA SER A 379 5.76 -6.02 18.02
C SER A 379 4.67 -5.47 18.94
N PHE A 380 3.43 -5.42 18.45
CA PHE A 380 2.27 -4.81 19.12
C PHE A 380 2.42 -3.34 19.54
N GLU A 381 3.40 -2.60 19.02
CA GLU A 381 3.50 -1.16 19.28
C GLU A 381 2.26 -0.45 18.71
N ARG A 382 1.62 0.37 19.55
CA ARG A 382 0.35 1.02 19.25
C ARG A 382 0.48 2.51 19.44
N GLY A 383 0.12 3.27 18.40
CA GLY A 383 -0.23 4.69 18.56
C GLY A 383 -1.38 4.84 19.56
N GLY A 384 -1.38 5.91 20.35
CA GLY A 384 -2.18 6.04 21.58
C GLY A 384 -3.70 5.89 21.44
N TYR A 385 -4.23 5.95 20.21
CA TYR A 385 -5.65 5.75 19.91
C TYR A 385 -6.08 4.29 19.69
N ARG A 386 -5.15 3.33 19.65
CA ARG A 386 -5.45 1.90 19.46
C ARG A 386 -5.73 1.16 20.77
N GLY A 387 -6.31 1.84 21.76
CA GLY A 387 -6.70 1.23 23.03
C GLY A 387 -7.76 0.14 22.83
N SER A 388 -8.78 0.44 22.04
CA SER A 388 -9.90 -0.46 21.76
C SER A 388 -9.53 -1.53 20.72
N SER A 389 -9.67 -2.80 21.11
CA SER A 389 -9.98 -3.87 20.15
C SER A 389 -11.44 -3.72 19.66
N TRP A 390 -11.82 -4.47 18.62
CA TRP A 390 -13.23 -4.50 18.22
C TRP A 390 -14.16 -5.06 19.31
N SER A 391 -13.66 -5.95 20.18
CA SER A 391 -14.43 -6.42 21.34
C SER A 391 -14.75 -5.29 22.32
N ASP A 392 -13.79 -4.37 22.54
CA ASP A 392 -13.99 -3.22 23.42
C ASP A 392 -14.98 -2.23 22.79
N LEU A 393 -14.83 -1.95 21.48
CA LEU A 393 -15.82 -1.16 20.73
C LEU A 393 -17.22 -1.79 20.78
N LYS A 394 -17.32 -3.11 20.65
CA LYS A 394 -18.60 -3.85 20.73
C LYS A 394 -19.22 -3.79 22.13
N SER A 395 -18.41 -3.80 23.18
CA SER A 395 -18.90 -3.63 24.57
C SER A 395 -19.39 -2.20 24.85
N ALA A 396 -18.82 -1.19 24.17
CA ALA A 396 -19.29 0.19 24.22
C ALA A 396 -20.52 0.43 23.30
N SER A 397 -20.64 -0.31 22.19
CA SER A 397 -21.75 -0.23 21.24
C SER A 397 -22.95 -1.10 21.62
N SER A 398 -23.29 -1.20 22.90
CA SER A 398 -24.54 -1.80 23.38
C SER A 398 -25.75 -0.85 23.22
N VAL A 399 -25.65 0.10 22.28
CA VAL A 399 -26.66 1.11 21.95
C VAL A 399 -27.01 0.93 20.48
N ASP A 400 -28.26 0.52 20.24
CA ASP A 400 -28.98 0.44 18.96
C ASP A 400 -28.32 -0.28 17.75
N ALA A 401 -28.82 -1.48 17.47
CA ALA A 401 -28.48 -2.24 16.26
C ALA A 401 -29.31 -1.84 15.01
N SER A 402 -30.27 -0.93 15.16
CA SER A 402 -31.28 -0.56 14.15
C SER A 402 -30.71 0.00 12.83
N TYR A 403 -29.47 0.50 12.82
CA TYR A 403 -28.83 1.06 11.63
C TYR A 403 -28.33 0.03 10.60
N ILE A 404 -28.32 -1.27 10.91
CA ILE A 404 -27.81 -2.31 9.98
C ILE A 404 -28.92 -2.89 9.08
N GLU A 405 -30.16 -2.97 9.57
CA GLU A 405 -31.28 -3.59 8.82
C GLU A 405 -31.84 -2.66 7.72
N ALA A 406 -31.75 -1.34 7.91
CA ALA A 406 -32.26 -0.32 6.99
C ALA A 406 -31.59 -0.30 5.59
N ALA A 407 -30.54 -1.10 5.36
CA ALA A 407 -29.84 -1.20 4.09
C ALA A 407 -30.29 -2.38 3.19
N VAL A 408 -31.27 -3.18 3.63
CA VAL A 408 -31.62 -4.46 2.99
C VAL A 408 -33.07 -4.54 2.46
N GLU A 409 -33.99 -3.73 2.97
CA GLU A 409 -35.40 -3.76 2.52
C GLU A 409 -35.71 -2.75 1.40
N SER A 410 -36.71 -3.08 0.57
CA SER A 410 -37.05 -2.38 -0.68
C SER A 410 -38.31 -1.52 -0.55
N PRO A 411 -38.79 -0.91 -1.65
CA PRO A 411 -39.93 -1.60 -2.28
C PRO A 411 -39.91 -1.62 -3.82
N ARG A 412 -40.29 -2.77 -4.38
CA ARG A 412 -40.99 -2.84 -5.68
C ARG A 412 -42.50 -2.91 -5.43
N SER A 413 -43.27 -1.88 -5.80
CA SER A 413 -44.68 -2.01 -6.18
C SER A 413 -45.33 -0.67 -6.58
N THR A 414 -45.45 -0.39 -7.88
CA THR A 414 -46.32 0.69 -8.40
C THR A 414 -46.96 0.28 -9.73
N GLU A 415 -47.87 -0.69 -9.70
CA GLU A 415 -48.82 -0.98 -10.79
C GLU A 415 -50.22 -1.17 -10.19
N ALA A 416 -51.14 -0.24 -10.45
CA ALA A 416 -52.61 -0.41 -10.50
C ALA A 416 -53.38 0.93 -10.38
N VAL A 417 -53.46 1.74 -11.44
CA VAL A 417 -54.60 2.66 -11.68
C VAL A 417 -54.83 2.84 -13.20
N ALA A 418 -55.66 1.96 -13.80
CA ALA A 418 -56.43 2.18 -15.03
C ALA A 418 -57.37 0.97 -15.24
#